data_AF-A0A7F8QG17-F1
#
_entry.id   AF-A0A7F8QG17-F1
#
_cell.length_a   1.000
_cell.length_b   1.000
_cell.length_c   1.000
_cell.angle_alpha   90.00
_cell.angle_beta   90.00
_cell.angle_gamma   90.00
#
_symmetry.space_group_name_H-M   'P 1'
#
loop_
_entity.id
_entity.type
_entity.pdbx_description
1 polymer ?
#
loop_
_entity_poly.entity_id
_entity_poly.type
_entity_poly.pdbx_seq_one_letter_code
_entity_poly.pdbx_strand_id
1 'polypeptide(L)'
;MSARLLDYVVNIADSNGNTALHYSVSHANFPVVRQLLDSGVCQVDKQNRAGYSPIMLTALATLKTQDDIETILQLFRLGNVNAKASQGRLGGSDG
;
A
#
# COMPACT_ATOMS: atom_id res chain seq x y z
N MET A 1 10.77 -20.54 -4.53
CA MET A 1 9.47 -20.17 -3.94
C MET A 1 8.37 -20.42 -4.96
N SER A 2 7.21 -20.95 -4.56
CA SER A 2 6.04 -21.01 -5.46
C SER A 2 5.54 -19.59 -5.74
N ALA A 3 5.41 -19.20 -7.01
CA ALA A 3 4.93 -17.87 -7.40
C ALA A 3 3.55 -17.53 -6.77
N ARG A 4 2.67 -18.53 -6.68
CA ARG A 4 1.35 -18.38 -6.04
C ARG A 4 1.43 -18.15 -4.53
N LEU A 5 2.38 -18.80 -3.85
CA LEU A 5 2.57 -18.60 -2.42
C LEU A 5 3.14 -17.21 -2.14
N LEU A 6 4.08 -16.74 -2.97
CA LEU A 6 4.64 -15.40 -2.85
C LEU A 6 3.57 -14.33 -3.05
N ASP A 7 2.77 -14.44 -4.11
CA ASP A 7 1.63 -13.55 -4.36
C ASP A 7 0.65 -13.51 -3.19
N TYR A 8 0.27 -14.68 -2.66
CA TYR A 8 -0.61 -14.76 -1.49
C TYR A 8 -0.02 -14.07 -0.25
N VAL A 9 1.24 -14.35 0.08
CA VAL A 9 1.90 -13.82 1.29
C VAL A 9 2.13 -12.31 1.21
N VAL A 10 2.57 -11.80 0.06
CA VAL A 10 2.83 -10.36 -0.13
C VAL A 10 1.55 -9.54 -0.05
N ASN A 11 0.43 -10.10 -0.51
CA ASN A 11 -0.85 -9.41 -0.63
C ASN A 11 -1.87 -9.76 0.45
N ILE A 12 -1.48 -10.55 1.46
CA ILE A 12 -2.34 -10.84 2.60
C ILE A 12 -2.72 -9.52 3.28
N ALA A 13 -4.01 -9.40 3.58
CA ALA A 13 -4.56 -8.22 4.24
C ALA A 13 -5.11 -8.60 5.62
N ASP A 14 -4.96 -7.69 6.58
CA ASP A 14 -5.56 -7.84 7.89
C ASP A 14 -7.07 -7.57 7.88
N SER A 15 -7.69 -7.55 9.06
CA SER A 15 -9.11 -7.25 9.23
C SER A 15 -9.50 -5.82 8.81
N ASN A 16 -8.56 -4.89 8.64
CA ASN A 16 -8.80 -3.55 8.12
C ASN A 16 -8.56 -3.45 6.61
N GLY A 17 -8.15 -4.54 5.96
CA GLY A 17 -7.77 -4.54 4.55
C GLY A 17 -6.36 -3.98 4.30
N ASN A 18 -5.58 -3.71 5.35
CA ASN A 18 -4.20 -3.26 5.21
C ASN A 18 -3.30 -4.46 4.89
N THR A 19 -2.49 -4.30 3.85
CA THR A 19 -1.40 -5.22 3.51
C THR A 19 -0.09 -4.78 4.16
N ALA A 20 0.96 -5.58 4.04
CA ALA A 20 2.31 -5.18 4.44
C ALA A 20 2.76 -3.87 3.77
N LEU A 21 2.33 -3.61 2.52
CA LEU A 21 2.66 -2.37 1.82
C LEU A 21 1.99 -1.14 2.46
N HIS A 22 0.76 -1.25 2.95
CA HIS A 22 0.10 -0.15 3.67
C HIS A 22 0.88 0.24 4.93
N TYR A 23 1.24 -0.74 5.75
CA TYR A 23 1.95 -0.51 7.01
C TYR A 23 3.37 0.01 6.79
N SER A 24 4.11 -0.61 5.87
CA SER A 24 5.51 -0.22 5.60
C SER A 24 5.60 1.22 5.09
N VAL A 25 4.68 1.66 4.22
CA VAL A 25 4.61 3.07 3.78
C VAL A 25 4.27 4.00 4.95
N SER A 26 3.19 3.74 5.70
CA SER A 26 2.74 4.66 6.76
C SER A 26 3.73 4.80 7.91
N HIS A 27 4.59 3.81 8.12
CA HIS A 27 5.64 3.81 9.15
C HIS A 27 7.02 4.19 8.59
N ALA A 28 7.11 4.69 7.35
CA ALA A 28 8.36 5.08 6.70
C ALA A 28 9.42 3.96 6.66
N ASN A 29 9.00 2.70 6.60
CA ASN A 29 9.89 1.54 6.49
C ASN A 29 10.22 1.24 5.02
N PHE A 30 10.94 2.17 4.38
CA PHE A 30 11.24 2.13 2.94
C PHE A 30 12.04 0.90 2.48
N PRO A 31 12.97 0.32 3.27
CA PRO A 31 13.60 -0.95 2.89
C PRO A 31 12.58 -2.05 2.63
N VAL A 32 11.53 -2.15 3.46
CA VAL A 32 10.45 -3.13 3.26
C VAL A 32 9.58 -2.75 2.07
N VAL A 33 9.27 -1.45 1.88
CA VAL A 33 8.55 -0.99 0.68
C VAL A 33 9.27 -1.44 -0.58
N ARG A 34 10.58 -1.18 -0.68
CA ARG A 34 11.39 -1.57 -1.84
C ARG A 34 11.35 -3.08 -2.09
N GLN A 35 11.57 -3.90 -1.06
CA GLN A 35 11.50 -5.36 -1.18
C GLN A 35 10.12 -5.86 -1.65
N LEU A 36 9.04 -5.25 -1.17
CA LEU A 36 7.68 -5.60 -1.62
C LEU A 36 7.46 -5.22 -3.09
N LEU A 37 7.91 -4.03 -3.52
CA LEU A 37 7.80 -3.60 -4.91
C LEU A 37 8.64 -4.47 -5.86
N ASP A 38 9.88 -4.77 -5.47
CA ASP A 38 10.82 -5.57 -6.25
C ASP A 38 10.37 -7.04 -6.41
N SER A 39 9.46 -7.51 -5.54
CA SER A 39 8.83 -8.82 -5.70
C SER A 39 8.01 -8.96 -7.00
N GLY A 40 7.59 -7.82 -7.59
CA GLY A 40 6.81 -7.77 -8.83
C GLY A 40 5.37 -8.27 -8.72
N VAL A 41 4.95 -8.77 -7.55
CA VAL A 41 3.60 -9.34 -7.33
C VAL A 41 2.75 -8.50 -6.37
N CYS A 42 3.29 -7.40 -5.84
CA CYS A 42 2.57 -6.59 -4.85
C CYS A 42 1.40 -5.81 -5.47
N GLN A 43 0.23 -5.87 -4.83
CA GLN A 43 -0.97 -5.11 -5.19
C GLN A 43 -0.86 -3.67 -4.69
N VAL A 44 -0.13 -2.84 -5.43
CA VAL A 44 0.20 -1.44 -5.07
C VAL A 44 -1.01 -0.51 -4.95
N ASP A 45 -2.11 -0.84 -5.63
CA ASP A 45 -3.35 -0.03 -5.66
C ASP A 45 -4.47 -0.61 -4.77
N LYS A 46 -4.22 -1.70 -4.05
CA LYS A 46 -5.23 -2.29 -3.17
C LYS A 46 -5.64 -1.26 -2.12
N GLN A 47 -6.91 -0.92 -2.07
CA GLN A 47 -7.44 -0.05 -1.03
C GLN A 47 -7.81 -0.86 0.22
N ASN A 48 -7.53 -0.31 1.39
CA ASN A 48 -8.03 -0.84 2.66
C ASN A 48 -9.54 -0.54 2.82
N ARG A 49 -10.14 -0.97 3.94
CA ARG A 49 -11.58 -0.78 4.20
C ARG A 49 -12.01 0.69 4.36
N ALA A 50 -11.07 1.59 4.64
CA ALA A 50 -11.30 3.04 4.66
C ALA A 50 -11.10 3.68 3.27
N GLY A 51 -10.79 2.89 2.25
CA GLY A 51 -10.57 3.34 0.89
C GLY A 51 -9.14 3.78 0.58
N TYR A 52 -8.21 3.73 1.52
CA TYR A 52 -6.86 4.22 1.26
C TYR A 52 -6.00 3.16 0.58
N SER A 53 -5.36 3.50 -0.54
CA SER A 53 -4.26 2.72 -1.09
C SER A 53 -2.95 3.05 -0.36
N PRO A 54 -1.89 2.21 -0.47
CA PRO A 54 -0.59 2.52 0.11
C PRO A 54 -0.02 3.87 -0.34
N ILE A 55 -0.20 4.27 -1.61
CA ILE A 55 0.21 5.59 -2.11
C ILE A 55 -0.43 6.71 -1.29
N MET A 56 -1.71 6.61 -0.96
CA MET A 56 -2.41 7.65 -0.20
C MET A 56 -1.84 7.81 1.21
N LEU A 57 -1.29 6.74 1.79
CA LEU A 57 -0.67 6.75 3.11
C LEU A 57 0.74 7.35 3.14
N THR A 58 1.34 7.67 1.98
CA THR A 58 2.66 8.31 1.90
C THR A 58 2.70 9.66 2.62
N ALA A 59 1.57 10.37 2.71
CA ALA A 59 1.44 11.62 3.45
C ALA A 59 1.74 11.47 4.96
N LEU A 60 1.72 10.25 5.50
CA LEU A 60 2.05 9.95 6.90
C LEU A 60 3.55 9.70 7.11
N ALA A 61 4.33 9.50 6.04
CA ALA A 61 5.72 9.10 6.10
C ALA A 61 6.66 10.30 6.12
N THR A 62 7.72 10.24 6.94
CA THR A 62 8.82 11.22 6.89
C THR A 62 9.92 10.71 5.96
N LEU A 63 10.22 11.46 4.90
CA LEU A 63 11.33 11.18 3.98
C LEU A 63 12.59 11.87 4.49
N LYS A 64 13.67 11.11 4.69
CA LYS A 64 14.93 11.61 5.26
C LYS A 64 16.08 11.55 4.27
N THR A 65 16.05 10.57 3.37
CA THR A 65 17.16 10.28 2.45
C THR A 65 16.71 10.31 1.00
N GLN A 66 17.69 10.40 0.09
CA GLN A 66 17.42 10.26 -1.35
C GLN A 66 16.85 8.88 -1.69
N ASP A 67 17.29 7.82 -1.00
CA ASP A 67 16.78 6.46 -1.18
C ASP A 67 15.29 6.32 -0.79
N ASP A 68 14.85 7.04 0.24
CA ASP A 68 13.44 7.09 0.65
C ASP A 68 12.59 7.69 -0.47
N ILE A 69 13.06 8.83 -1.02
CA ILE A 69 12.42 9.53 -2.12
C ILE A 69 12.33 8.61 -3.34
N GLU A 70 13.43 7.94 -3.71
CA GLU A 70 13.45 7.02 -4.85
C GLU A 70 12.49 5.85 -4.68
N THR A 71 12.39 5.31 -3.46
CA THR A 71 11.46 4.22 -3.14
C THR A 71 10.00 4.68 -3.30
N ILE A 72 9.66 5.88 -2.83
CA ILE A 72 8.30 6.44 -3.02
C ILE A 72 8.05 6.79 -4.49
N LEU A 73 9.03 7.30 -5.22
CA LEU A 73 8.90 7.53 -6.67
C LEU A 73 8.68 6.22 -7.44
N GLN A 74 9.31 5.11 -7.03
CA GLN A 74 9.01 3.78 -7.57
C GLN A 74 7.55 3.40 -7.31
N LEU A 75 7.06 3.58 -6.07
CA LEU A 75 5.66 3.35 -5.74
C LEU A 75 4.71 4.19 -6.62
N PHE A 76 5.00 5.49 -6.80
CA PHE A 76 4.19 6.40 -7.63
C PHE A 76 4.19 6.03 -9.12
N ARG A 77 5.28 5.47 -9.63
CA ARG A 77 5.35 4.96 -11.01
C ARG A 77 4.53 3.70 -11.20
N LEU A 78 4.41 2.87 -10.17
CA LEU A 78 3.71 1.58 -10.24
C LEU A 78 2.23 1.69 -9.93
N GLY A 79 1.83 2.59 -9.03
CA GLY A 79 0.43 2.74 -8.62
C GLY A 79 -0.27 3.99 -9.18
N ASN A 80 -1.58 4.03 -9.00
CA ASN A 80 -2.45 5.08 -9.50
C ASN A 80 -2.52 6.27 -8.53
N VAL A 81 -1.70 7.28 -8.78
CA VAL A 81 -1.70 8.55 -8.02
C VAL A 81 -3.02 9.33 -8.11
N ASN A 82 -3.86 9.05 -9.11
CA ASN A 82 -5.15 9.70 -9.31
C ASN A 82 -6.31 8.92 -8.67
N ALA A 83 -6.05 7.76 -8.07
CA ALA A 83 -7.07 7.02 -7.35
C ALA A 83 -7.63 7.89 -6.22
N LYS A 84 -8.91 7.74 -5.94
CA LYS A 84 -9.59 8.38 -4.81
C LYS A 84 -9.94 7.31 -3.80
N ALA A 85 -9.91 7.69 -2.53
CA ALA A 85 -10.33 6.77 -1.49
C ALA A 85 -11.78 6.36 -1.75
N SER A 86 -12.03 5.05 -1.90
CA SER A 86 -13.40 4.57 -1.96
C SER A 86 -14.01 4.82 -0.59
N GLN A 87 -14.99 5.73 -0.53
CA GLN A 87 -15.79 5.87 0.67
C GLN A 87 -16.40 4.50 0.93
N GLY A 88 -15.99 3.86 2.03
CA GLY A 88 -16.70 2.71 2.53
C GLY A 88 -18.15 3.13 2.61
N ARG A 89 -19.05 2.43 1.92
CA ARG A 89 -20.48 2.63 2.06
C ARG A 89 -20.80 2.26 3.50
N LEU A 90 -20.60 3.21 4.43
CA LEU A 90 -21.17 3.20 5.75
C LEU A 90 -22.64 2.95 5.47
N GLY A 91 -23.14 1.81 5.94
CA GLY A 91 -24.55 1.49 5.81
C GLY A 91 -25.33 2.73 6.20
N GLY A 92 -26.18 3.22 5.29
CA GLY A 92 -27.23 4.13 5.68
C GLY A 92 -27.92 3.49 6.86
N SER A 93 -27.80 4.11 8.02
CA SER A 93 -28.75 3.96 9.09
C SER A 93 -30.04 4.63 8.60
N ASP A 94 -30.74 3.94 7.70
CA ASP A 94 -32.18 4.08 7.56
C ASP A 94 -32.79 3.24 8.69
N GLY A 95 -33.36 3.93 9.67
CA GLY A 95 -33.98 3.39 10.88
C GLY A 95 -34.05 4.45 11.96
#